data_AF-A0A4Y7T1C7-F1
#
_entry.id   AF-A0A4Y7T1C7-F1
#
_cell.length_a   1.000
_cell.length_b   1.000
_cell.length_c   1.000
_cell.angle_alpha   90.00
_cell.angle_beta   90.00
_cell.angle_gamma   90.00
#
_symmetry.space_group_name_H-M   'P 1'
#
loop_
_entity.id
_entity.type
_entity.pdbx_description
1 polymer ?
#
loop_
_entity_poly.entity_id
_entity_poly.type
_entity_poly.pdbx_seq_one_letter_code
_entity_poly.pdbx_strand_id
1 'polypeptide(L)'
;MASRPFAPLDLLYDRILRTSPDPLLAVKWIRFVNNQQISFYPLYPKYLLESYPGETEHVLGTLTSLVGLADENGKTGFHIHHKSLLDFLGDPHRSSDLHINKESLCHFTARGPQSNGDPLIHPPPQDSWAIFTCS
;
A
#
# COMPACT_ATOMS: atom_id res chain seq x y z
N MET A 1 19.52 -6.55 -29.53
CA MET A 1 18.77 -7.08 -28.37
C MET A 1 18.90 -6.08 -27.25
N ALA A 2 17.81 -5.40 -26.86
CA ALA A 2 17.87 -4.45 -25.76
C ALA A 2 18.08 -5.23 -24.44
N SER A 3 19.24 -5.05 -23.81
CA SER A 3 19.42 -5.41 -22.41
C SER A 3 18.30 -4.71 -21.63
N ARG A 4 17.55 -5.44 -20.81
CA ARG A 4 16.62 -4.84 -19.84
C ARG A 4 17.45 -4.52 -18.61
N PRO A 5 17.93 -3.27 -18.44
CA PRO A 5 18.91 -2.94 -17.40
C PRO A 5 18.35 -3.18 -15.98
N PHE A 6 17.03 -3.22 -15.83
CA PHE A 6 16.34 -3.46 -14.57
C PHE A 6 15.88 -4.90 -14.37
N ALA A 7 16.10 -5.83 -15.31
CA ALA A 7 15.57 -7.19 -15.20
C ALA A 7 15.95 -7.93 -13.89
N PRO A 8 17.20 -7.82 -13.38
CA PRO A 8 17.54 -8.42 -12.08
C PRO A 8 16.77 -7.78 -10.91
N LEU A 9 16.52 -6.47 -10.99
CA LEU A 9 15.81 -5.71 -9.97
C LEU A 9 14.30 -6.00 -10.01
N ASP A 10 13.73 -6.12 -11.22
CA ASP A 10 12.34 -6.50 -11.45
C ASP A 10 12.06 -7.89 -10.87
N LEU A 11 12.96 -8.84 -11.11
CA LEU A 11 12.88 -10.19 -10.56
C LEU A 11 12.99 -10.18 -9.03
N LEU A 12 13.84 -9.32 -8.47
CA LEU A 12 13.96 -9.16 -7.02
C LEU A 12 12.66 -8.62 -6.40
N TYR A 13 12.09 -7.57 -6.99
CA TYR A 13 10.84 -6.99 -6.49
C TYR A 13 9.67 -7.96 -6.63
N ASP A 14 9.53 -8.62 -7.78
CA ASP A 14 8.51 -9.66 -7.98
C ASP A 14 8.64 -10.75 -6.92
N ARG A 15 9.85 -11.27 -6.69
CA ARG A 15 10.09 -12.32 -5.70
C ARG A 15 9.73 -11.87 -4.29
N ILE A 16 10.13 -10.66 -3.88
CA ILE A 16 9.82 -10.16 -2.54
C ILE A 16 8.31 -9.94 -2.39
N LEU A 17 7.65 -9.29 -3.36
CA LEU A 17 6.20 -9.07 -3.32
C LEU A 17 5.42 -10.37 -3.21
N ARG A 18 5.87 -11.44 -3.88
CA ARG A 18 5.27 -12.77 -3.79
C ARG A 18 5.50 -13.49 -2.46
N THR A 19 6.34 -12.98 -1.56
CA THR A 19 6.42 -13.49 -0.18
C THR A 19 5.25 -13.03 0.68
N SER A 20 4.47 -12.04 0.23
CA SER A 20 3.23 -11.66 0.88
C SER A 20 2.18 -12.77 0.71
N PRO A 21 1.34 -13.04 1.73
CA PRO A 21 0.18 -13.93 1.59
C PRO A 21 -0.84 -13.40 0.56
N ASP A 22 -0.88 -12.08 0.34
CA ASP A 22 -1.67 -11.45 -0.72
C ASP A 22 -0.82 -10.40 -1.48
N PRO A 23 -0.07 -10.83 -2.50
CA PRO A 23 0.81 -9.94 -3.27
C PRO A 23 0.06 -8.81 -3.98
N LEU A 24 -1.17 -9.06 -4.43
CA LEU A 24 -1.98 -8.06 -5.13
C LEU A 24 -2.47 -6.99 -4.15
N LEU A 25 -2.93 -7.40 -2.97
CA LEU A 25 -3.33 -6.45 -1.93
C LEU A 25 -2.15 -5.62 -1.45
N ALA A 26 -0.98 -6.24 -1.25
CA ALA A 26 0.25 -5.52 -0.92
C ALA A 26 0.58 -4.45 -1.96
N VAL A 27 0.53 -4.78 -3.26
CA VAL A 27 0.76 -3.81 -4.33
C VAL A 27 -0.28 -2.69 -4.37
N LYS A 28 -1.57 -3.02 -4.14
CA LYS A 28 -2.63 -1.99 -4.03
C LYS A 28 -2.29 -0.99 -2.95
N TRP A 29 -1.93 -1.47 -1.77
CA TRP A 29 -1.62 -0.63 -0.61
C TRP A 29 -0.39 0.24 -0.84
N ILE A 30 0.71 -0.33 -1.36
CA ILE A 30 1.94 0.41 -1.70
C ILE A 30 1.62 1.54 -2.68
N ARG A 31 0.84 1.25 -3.73
CA ARG A 31 0.47 2.26 -4.72
C ARG A 31 -0.52 3.29 -4.19
N PHE A 32 -1.47 2.86 -3.36
CA PHE A 32 -2.50 3.73 -2.79
C PHE A 32 -1.89 4.77 -1.86
N VAL A 33 -1.02 4.33 -0.93
CA VAL A 33 -0.32 5.24 -0.01
C VAL A 33 0.54 6.24 -0.76
N ASN A 34 1.25 5.79 -1.81
CA ASN A 34 2.06 6.68 -2.64
C ASN A 34 1.21 7.72 -3.40
N ASN A 35 0.09 7.29 -4.00
CA ASN A 35 -0.76 8.17 -4.81
C ASN A 35 -1.45 9.24 -3.96
N GLN A 36 -1.89 8.86 -2.77
CA GLN A 36 -2.61 9.75 -1.85
C GLN A 36 -1.68 10.60 -0.97
N GLN A 37 -0.36 10.44 -1.12
CA GLN A 37 0.65 11.03 -0.22
C GLN A 37 0.34 10.77 1.28
N ILE A 38 -0.35 9.67 1.60
CA ILE A 38 -0.80 9.35 2.97
C ILE A 38 0.40 9.12 3.89
N SER A 39 1.59 8.89 3.33
CA SER A 39 2.88 8.83 4.03
C SER A 39 3.15 10.03 4.96
N PHE A 40 2.49 11.18 4.75
CA PHE A 40 2.60 12.36 5.64
C PHE A 40 1.76 12.26 6.92
N TYR A 41 0.77 11.36 6.97
CA TYR A 41 -0.11 11.20 8.11
C TYR A 41 0.18 9.89 8.83
N PRO A 42 0.85 9.96 9.98
CA PRO A 42 1.55 8.82 10.55
C PRO A 42 0.60 7.71 11.06
N LEU A 43 -0.62 8.08 11.47
CA LEU A 43 -1.64 7.15 11.99
C LEU A 43 -2.65 6.65 10.95
N TYR A 44 -2.76 7.28 9.78
CA TYR A 44 -3.82 6.99 8.81
C TYR A 44 -3.67 5.68 8.00
N PRO A 45 -2.46 5.20 7.62
CA PRO A 45 -2.35 4.04 6.76
C PRO A 45 -2.94 2.77 7.39
N LYS A 46 -2.65 2.47 8.66
CA LYS A 46 -3.18 1.25 9.32
C LYS A 46 -4.70 1.27 9.37
N TYR A 47 -5.30 2.36 9.84
CA TYR A 47 -6.77 2.48 9.91
C TYR A 47 -7.46 2.55 8.55
N LEU A 48 -6.77 2.95 7.47
CA LEU A 48 -7.35 2.96 6.13
C LEU A 48 -7.21 1.60 5.43
N LEU A 49 -6.09 0.92 5.66
CA LEU A 49 -5.75 -0.31 4.95
C LEU A 49 -6.35 -1.55 5.62
N GLU A 50 -6.38 -1.60 6.96
CA GLU A 50 -6.83 -2.78 7.71
C GLU A 50 -8.36 -2.93 7.74
N SER A 51 -8.81 -4.06 7.24
CA SER A 51 -10.17 -4.58 7.42
C SER A 51 -10.34 -5.26 8.78
N TYR A 52 -9.24 -5.82 9.33
CA TYR A 52 -9.18 -6.43 10.66
C TYR A 52 -7.83 -6.13 11.34
N PRO A 53 -7.78 -6.08 12.69
CA PRO A 53 -6.55 -5.78 13.41
C PRO A 53 -5.42 -6.75 13.04
N GLY A 54 -4.29 -6.21 12.58
CA GLY A 54 -3.11 -7.02 12.22
C GLY A 54 -3.03 -7.44 10.76
N GLU A 55 -4.01 -7.04 9.92
CA GLU A 55 -3.97 -7.31 8.47
C GLU A 55 -2.76 -6.64 7.81
N THR A 56 -2.35 -5.45 8.29
CA THR A 56 -1.15 -4.76 7.79
C THR A 56 0.10 -5.59 7.98
N GLU A 57 0.33 -6.06 9.21
CA GLU A 57 1.48 -6.89 9.56
C GLU A 57 1.43 -8.23 8.83
N HIS A 58 0.24 -8.79 8.62
CA HIS A 58 0.08 -10.04 7.87
C HIS A 58 0.46 -9.90 6.39
N VAL A 59 -0.02 -8.84 5.72
CA VAL A 59 0.17 -8.64 4.28
C VAL A 59 1.55 -8.02 3.96
N LEU A 60 2.03 -7.10 4.79
CA LEU A 60 3.24 -6.32 4.52
C LEU A 60 4.44 -6.69 5.41
N GLY A 61 4.25 -7.52 6.45
CA GLY A 61 5.33 -7.89 7.38
C GLY A 61 6.49 -8.65 6.72
N THR A 62 6.24 -9.35 5.61
CA THR A 62 7.30 -9.99 4.81
C THR A 62 8.00 -9.03 3.86
N LEU A 63 7.43 -7.83 3.65
CA LEU A 63 7.90 -6.81 2.71
C LEU A 63 8.71 -5.70 3.39
N THR A 64 9.23 -5.95 4.60
CA THR A 64 10.01 -4.97 5.39
C THR A 64 11.24 -4.41 4.69
N SER A 65 11.76 -5.13 3.68
CA SER A 65 12.85 -4.63 2.83
C SER A 65 12.39 -3.63 1.76
N LEU A 66 11.10 -3.60 1.44
CA LEU A 66 10.48 -2.71 0.45
C LEU A 66 9.72 -1.55 1.11
N VAL A 67 9.06 -1.82 2.22
CA VAL A 67 8.23 -0.87 2.97
C VAL A 67 8.57 -0.88 4.45
N GLY A 68 8.61 0.31 5.04
CA GLY A 68 8.67 0.51 6.47
C GLY A 68 7.27 0.63 7.05
N LEU A 69 6.96 -0.23 8.03
CA LEU A 69 5.79 -0.16 8.90
C LEU A 69 6.30 0.24 10.28
N ALA A 70 6.08 1.48 10.70
CA ALA A 70 6.59 1.92 12.00
C ALA A 70 5.52 1.84 13.10
N ASP A 71 5.91 1.35 14.28
CA ASP A 71 5.06 1.12 15.44
C ASP A 71 5.61 1.74 16.76
N GLU A 72 5.05 1.25 17.88
CA GLU A 72 5.05 1.57 19.33
C GLU A 72 5.90 2.73 19.89
N ASN A 73 7.06 3.05 19.31
CA ASN A 73 7.97 4.12 19.79
C ASN A 73 8.00 5.38 18.89
N GLY A 74 6.95 5.62 18.12
CA GLY A 74 6.56 7.00 17.81
C GLY A 74 7.16 7.65 16.56
N LYS A 75 7.27 6.90 15.46
CA LYS A 75 7.08 7.53 14.14
C LYS A 75 6.20 6.64 13.29
N THR A 76 4.90 6.60 13.61
CA THR A 76 3.93 5.85 12.82
C THR A 76 4.02 6.31 11.36
N GLY A 77 4.12 5.39 10.41
CA GLY A 77 4.42 5.83 9.05
C GLY A 77 4.59 4.66 8.11
N PHE A 78 3.88 4.74 7.00
CA PHE A 78 4.10 3.87 5.85
C PHE A 78 5.11 4.56 4.95
N HIS A 79 6.30 3.99 4.84
CA HIS A 79 7.36 4.53 3.98
C HIS A 79 7.78 3.50 2.94
N ILE A 80 8.01 3.95 1.71
CA ILE A 80 8.48 3.10 0.61
C ILE A 80 9.95 3.41 0.40
N HIS A 81 10.82 2.41 0.61
CA HIS A 81 12.27 2.62 0.61
C HIS A 81 12.85 2.90 -0.78
N HIS A 82 12.20 2.44 -1.84
CA HIS A 82 12.75 2.46 -3.18
C HIS A 82 11.83 3.16 -4.18
N LYS A 83 12.30 4.26 -4.78
CA LYS A 83 11.61 4.88 -5.93
C LYS A 83 11.48 3.92 -7.11
N SER A 84 12.51 3.10 -7.35
CA SER A 84 12.52 2.10 -8.41
C SER A 84 11.45 1.00 -8.25
N LEU A 85 10.97 0.76 -7.03
CA LEU A 85 9.81 -0.11 -6.79
C LEU A 85 8.53 0.52 -7.33
N LEU A 86 8.34 1.82 -7.11
CA LEU A 86 7.19 2.55 -7.66
C LEU A 86 7.23 2.57 -9.18
N ASP A 87 8.42 2.76 -9.77
CA ASP A 87 8.62 2.72 -11.22
C ASP A 87 8.34 1.31 -11.78
N PHE A 88 8.68 0.24 -11.05
CA PHE A 88 8.34 -1.13 -11.39
C PHE A 88 6.82 -1.38 -11.36
N LEU A 89 6.16 -0.99 -10.26
CA LEU A 89 4.72 -1.17 -10.07
C LEU A 89 3.88 -0.31 -11.02
N GLY A 90 4.41 0.84 -11.45
CA GLY A 90 3.77 1.75 -12.40
C GLY A 90 3.84 1.31 -13.85
N ASP A 91 4.73 0.37 -14.20
CA ASP A 91 4.93 -0.11 -15.57
C ASP A 91 4.27 -1.50 -15.77
N PRO A 92 3.22 -1.62 -16.62
CA PRO A 92 2.55 -2.89 -16.87
C PRO A 92 3.46 -3.94 -17.53
N HIS A 93 4.49 -3.53 -18.28
CA HIS A 93 5.43 -4.45 -18.92
C HIS A 93 6.43 -5.05 -17.94
N ARG A 94 6.66 -4.39 -16.80
CA ARG A 94 7.59 -4.85 -15.75
C ARG A 94 6.85 -5.61 -14.65
N SER A 95 5.71 -5.09 -14.19
CA SER A 95 4.93 -5.66 -13.09
C SER A 95 3.91 -6.73 -13.49
N SER A 96 3.63 -6.91 -14.78
CA SER A 96 2.82 -8.01 -15.33
C SER A 96 1.50 -8.26 -14.56
N ASP A 97 1.34 -9.42 -13.93
CA ASP A 97 0.16 -9.83 -13.15
C ASP A 97 -0.01 -9.02 -11.86
N LEU A 98 1.07 -8.44 -11.34
CA LEU A 98 1.04 -7.52 -10.21
C LEU A 98 0.68 -6.08 -10.61
N HIS A 99 0.50 -5.80 -11.90
CA HIS A 99 0.17 -4.45 -12.35
C HIS A 99 -1.27 -4.06 -11.99
N ILE A 100 -1.42 -2.86 -11.41
CA ILE A 100 -2.72 -2.31 -11.02
C ILE A 100 -2.91 -0.98 -11.72
N ASN A 101 -3.91 -0.85 -12.60
CA ASN A 101 -4.10 0.43 -13.29
C ASN A 101 -4.55 1.52 -12.28
N LYS A 102 -4.38 2.80 -12.66
CA LYS A 102 -4.75 3.93 -11.78
C LYS A 102 -6.25 3.92 -11.47
N GLU A 103 -7.10 3.61 -12.44
CA GLU A 103 -8.56 3.57 -12.28
C GLU A 103 -9.00 2.58 -11.18
N SER A 104 -8.41 1.38 -11.16
CA SER A 104 -8.66 0.36 -10.12
C SER A 104 -8.18 0.82 -8.74
N LEU A 105 -7.13 1.64 -8.70
CA LEU A 105 -6.63 2.26 -7.48
C LEU A 105 -7.55 3.39 -6.99
N CYS A 106 -8.17 4.14 -7.90
CA CYS A 106 -9.14 5.19 -7.56
C CYS A 106 -10.46 4.61 -7.07
N HIS A 107 -10.88 3.46 -7.61
CA HIS A 107 -12.03 2.70 -7.09
C HIS A 107 -11.68 1.87 -5.84
N PHE A 108 -10.40 1.80 -5.47
CA PHE A 108 -9.99 1.16 -4.23
C PHE A 108 -10.41 2.04 -3.06
N THR A 109 -11.57 1.71 -2.49
CA THR A 109 -11.95 2.18 -1.17
C THR A 109 -11.06 1.45 -0.17
N ALA A 110 -10.16 2.20 0.47
CA ALA A 110 -9.44 1.72 1.63
C ALA A 110 -10.51 1.31 2.64
N ARG A 111 -10.65 0.00 2.87
CA ARG A 111 -11.66 -0.58 3.75
C ARG A 111 -11.17 -0.37 5.16
N GLY A 112 -11.28 0.86 5.65
CA GLY A 112 -11.10 1.10 7.07
C GLY A 112 -12.03 0.20 7.88
N PRO A 113 -11.75 0.00 9.17
CA PRO A 113 -12.45 -0.98 9.98
C PRO A 113 -13.96 -0.77 9.83
N GLN A 114 -14.67 -1.81 9.37
CA GLN A 114 -16.13 -1.81 9.42
C GLN A 114 -16.49 -1.67 10.89
N SER A 115 -16.97 -0.49 11.28
CA SER A 115 -17.41 -0.19 12.63
C SER A 115 -18.68 -0.96 12.95
N ASN A 116 -18.54 -2.26 13.17
CA ASN A 116 -19.52 -3.02 13.93
C ASN A 116 -19.30 -2.70 15.43
N GLY A 117 -19.76 -1.51 15.84
CA GLY A 117 -20.34 -1.32 17.16
C GLY A 117 -19.45 -1.03 18.37
N ASP A 118 -18.26 -0.43 18.24
CA ASP A 118 -17.52 0.11 19.40
C ASP A 118 -17.70 1.64 19.56
N PRO A 119 -18.33 2.15 20.64
CA PRO A 119 -18.68 3.57 20.77
C PRO A 119 -17.53 4.53 21.07
N LEU A 120 -16.29 4.05 21.24
CA LEU A 120 -15.18 4.85 21.76
C LEU A 120 -14.12 5.23 20.72
N ILE A 121 -14.30 4.87 19.45
CA ILE A 121 -13.49 5.41 18.37
C ILE A 121 -14.40 6.29 17.53
N HIS A 122 -14.29 7.61 17.73
CA HIS A 122 -14.94 8.57 16.87
C HIS A 122 -14.54 8.26 15.42
N PRO A 123 -15.48 7.89 14.52
CA PRO A 123 -15.14 7.82 13.11
C PRO A 123 -14.71 9.23 12.68
N PRO A 124 -13.73 9.36 11.77
CA PRO A 124 -13.42 10.66 11.20
C PRO A 124 -14.70 11.27 10.62
N PRO A 125 -14.88 12.61 10.70
CA PRO A 125 -16.09 13.28 10.25
C PRO A 125 -16.50 12.79 8.87
N GLN A 126 -17.79 12.49 8.69
CA GLN A 126 -18.35 11.96 7.43
C GLN A 126 -18.07 12.86 6.22
N ASP A 127 -17.66 14.11 6.44
CA ASP A 127 -17.26 15.07 5.42
C ASP A 127 -15.83 14.83 4.85
N SER A 128 -15.02 13.95 5.45
CA SER A 128 -13.66 13.62 4.98
C SER A 128 -13.59 12.51 3.93
N TRP A 129 -14.70 11.83 3.60
CA TRP A 129 -14.71 10.78 2.58
C TRP A 129 -14.69 11.34 1.14
N ALA A 130 -14.92 12.65 1.00
CA ALA A 130 -14.98 13.35 -0.29
C ALA A 130 -13.60 13.57 -0.95
N ILE A 131 -12.48 13.24 -0.28
CA ILE A 131 -11.13 13.62 -0.71
C ILE A 131 -10.45 12.53 -1.56
N PHE A 132 -11.02 11.32 -1.65
CA PHE A 132 -10.39 10.20 -2.37
C PHE A 132 -10.72 10.12 -3.88
N THR A 133 -11.27 11.18 -4.47
CA THR A 133 -11.45 11.24 -5.93
C THR A 133 -10.14 11.59 -6.60
N CYS A 134 -9.59 10.65 -7.39
CA CYS A 134 -8.50 10.94 -8.31
C CYS A 134 -8.91 12.05 -9.29
N SER A 135 -8.21 13.18 -9.29
CA SER A 135 -8.24 14.19 -10.37
C SER A 135 -7.49 13.72 -11.61
#